data_AF-A0A538UB41-F1
#
_entry.id   AF-A0A538UB41-F1
#
_cell.length_a   1.000
_cell.length_b   1.000
_cell.length_c   1.000
_cell.angle_alpha   90.00
_cell.angle_beta   90.00
_cell.angle_gamma   90.00
#
_symmetry.space_group_name_H-M   'P 1'
#
loop_
_entity.id
_entity.type
_entity.pdbx_description
1 polymer ?
#
loop_
_entity_poly.entity_id
_entity_poly.type
_entity_poly.pdbx_seq_one_letter_code
_entity_poly.pdbx_strand_id
1 'polypeptide(L)'
;MKIVNRSRRARLGEIATLFLTLGTTAYGGPAAHIALMEHEVVRRRGWLSREEFLDLLAATNLIPGPNSTELAIHVGQRRAGGPGLLVAGACFILPAALLTLLAAWAYVRFGSLPPLAHVL
;
A
#
# COMPACT_ATOMS: atom_id res chain seq x y z
N MET A 1 14.92 0.28 -28.19
CA MET A 1 13.72 -0.14 -27.42
C MET A 1 13.98 -1.11 -26.25
N LYS A 2 15.08 -1.87 -26.19
CA LYS A 2 15.36 -2.82 -25.08
C LYS A 2 15.81 -2.18 -23.75
N ILE A 3 16.51 -1.03 -23.81
CA ILE A 3 17.08 -0.37 -22.62
C ILE A 3 16.00 0.31 -21.76
N VAL A 4 15.01 0.94 -22.40
CA VAL A 4 13.84 1.56 -21.71
C VAL A 4 13.00 0.51 -20.96
N ASN A 5 12.95 -0.72 -21.46
CA ASN A 5 12.16 -1.78 -20.83
C ASN A 5 12.82 -2.34 -19.56
N ARG A 6 14.17 -2.36 -19.51
CA ARG A 6 14.92 -2.75 -18.31
C ARG A 6 14.72 -1.76 -17.16
N SER A 7 14.74 -0.45 -17.44
CA SER A 7 14.54 0.57 -16.40
C SER A 7 13.12 0.56 -15.83
N ARG A 8 12.09 0.33 -16.67
CA ARG A 8 10.71 0.20 -16.20
C ARG A 8 10.53 -1.01 -15.28
N ARG A 9 11.06 -2.18 -15.65
CA ARG A 9 10.99 -3.38 -14.78
C ARG A 9 11.66 -3.16 -13.43
N ALA A 10 12.82 -2.52 -13.41
CA ALA A 10 13.50 -2.16 -12.16
C ALA A 10 12.63 -1.25 -11.28
N ARG A 11 12.04 -0.19 -11.85
CA ARG A 11 11.11 0.70 -11.13
C ARG A 11 9.89 -0.02 -10.59
N LEU A 12 9.31 -0.97 -11.35
CA LEU A 12 8.18 -1.76 -10.88
C LEU A 12 8.56 -2.67 -9.72
N GLY A 13 9.75 -3.27 -9.74
CA GLY A 13 10.28 -4.04 -8.62
C GLY A 13 10.49 -3.19 -7.36
N GLU A 14 10.99 -1.96 -7.52
CA GLU A 14 11.13 -1.01 -6.41
C GLU A 14 9.77 -0.62 -5.81
N ILE A 15 8.78 -0.31 -6.65
CA ILE A 15 7.40 0.02 -6.25
C ILE A 15 6.79 -1.17 -5.50
N ALA A 16 6.85 -2.37 -6.08
CA ALA A 16 6.32 -3.58 -5.48
C ALA A 16 6.93 -3.83 -4.10
N THR A 17 8.25 -3.75 -3.99
CA THR A 17 8.97 -3.99 -2.72
C THR A 17 8.56 -2.97 -1.66
N LEU A 18 8.51 -1.68 -2.02
CA LEU A 18 8.11 -0.62 -1.11
C LEU A 18 6.68 -0.79 -0.61
N PHE A 19 5.71 -0.87 -1.54
CA PHE A 19 4.30 -0.89 -1.17
C PHE A 19 3.87 -2.22 -0.55
N LEU A 20 4.54 -3.34 -0.88
CA LEU A 20 4.33 -4.59 -0.18
C LEU A 20 4.83 -4.50 1.26
N THR A 21 6.02 -3.92 1.46
CA THR A 21 6.55 -3.69 2.82
C THR A 21 5.59 -2.81 3.60
N LEU A 22 5.21 -1.64 3.07
CA LEU A 22 4.27 -0.74 3.73
C LEU A 22 2.90 -1.40 3.95
N GLY A 23 2.37 -2.16 2.99
CA GLY A 23 1.10 -2.89 3.15
C GLY A 23 1.15 -3.97 4.25
N THR A 24 2.33 -4.54 4.51
CA THR A 24 2.53 -5.54 5.57
C THR A 24 2.89 -4.96 6.94
N THR A 25 3.56 -3.81 7.00
CA THR A 25 4.13 -3.27 8.25
C THR A 25 3.50 -1.97 8.73
N ALA A 26 2.79 -1.24 7.85
CA ALA A 26 2.22 0.03 8.20
C ALA A 26 0.89 -0.17 8.96
N TYR A 27 0.94 0.02 10.28
CA TYR A 27 -0.21 0.02 11.18
C TYR A 27 -0.33 1.40 11.85
N GLY A 28 -1.52 1.77 12.32
CA GLY A 28 -1.78 3.09 12.93
C GLY A 28 -2.67 4.03 12.10
N GLY A 29 -3.33 3.51 11.06
CA GLY A 29 -4.31 4.24 10.26
C GLY A 29 -3.70 5.18 9.19
N PRO A 30 -4.54 5.97 8.52
CA PRO A 30 -4.13 6.75 7.34
C PRO A 30 -3.00 7.73 7.60
N ALA A 31 -2.99 8.41 8.75
CA ALA A 31 -1.94 9.37 9.09
C ALA A 31 -0.56 8.70 9.20
N ALA A 32 -0.49 7.53 9.84
CA ALA A 32 0.74 6.74 9.94
C ALA A 32 1.21 6.28 8.56
N HIS A 33 0.29 5.81 7.71
CA HIS A 33 0.59 5.40 6.34
C HIS A 33 1.17 6.55 5.51
N ILE A 34 0.55 7.73 5.56
CA ILE A 34 1.00 8.93 4.83
C ILE A 34 2.39 9.35 5.31
N ALA A 35 2.65 9.37 6.62
CA ALA A 35 3.96 9.72 7.17
C ALA A 35 5.06 8.74 6.74
N LEU A 36 4.77 7.44 6.72
CA LEU A 36 5.70 6.41 6.24
C LEU A 36 5.97 6.54 4.73
N MET A 37 4.93 6.82 3.94
CA MET A 37 5.07 7.08 2.50
C MET A 37 5.91 8.32 2.24
N GLU A 38 5.68 9.43 2.96
CA GLU A 38 6.51 10.63 2.85
C GLU A 38 7.98 10.31 3.14
N HIS A 39 8.24 9.60 4.24
CA HIS A 39 9.59 9.24 4.63
C HIS A 39 10.29 8.42 3.54
N GLU A 40 9.64 7.39 3.00
CA GLU A 40 10.22 6.52 1.99
C GLU A 40 10.36 7.21 0.63
N VAL A 41 9.31 7.86 0.15
CA VAL A 41 9.20 8.38 -1.22
C VAL A 41 9.92 9.71 -1.38
N VAL A 42 9.87 10.58 -0.37
CA VAL A 42 10.53 11.90 -0.40
C VAL A 42 11.94 11.80 0.19
N ARG A 43 12.04 11.43 1.47
CA ARG A 43 13.31 11.57 2.22
C ARG A 43 14.34 10.51 1.89
N ARG A 44 13.92 9.24 1.79
CA ARG A 44 14.86 8.11 1.62
C ARG A 44 15.19 7.85 0.15
N ARG A 45 14.19 7.84 -0.73
CA ARG A 45 14.35 7.46 -2.14
C ARG A 45 14.42 8.63 -3.11
N GLY A 46 13.96 9.82 -2.70
CA GLY A 46 13.93 11.01 -3.57
C GLY A 46 13.13 10.79 -4.85
N TRP A 47 12.03 10.06 -4.79
CA TRP A 47 11.14 9.83 -5.94
C TRP A 47 10.26 11.03 -6.26
N LEU A 48 9.91 11.80 -5.22
CA LEU A 48 9.11 13.01 -5.30
C LEU A 48 9.76 14.09 -4.44
N SER A 49 9.60 15.35 -4.84
CA SER A 49 9.84 16.48 -3.94
C SER A 49 8.79 16.51 -2.82
N ARG A 50 9.05 17.32 -1.79
CA ARG A 50 8.08 17.51 -0.71
C ARG A 50 6.80 18.15 -1.24
N GLU A 51 6.94 19.14 -2.11
CA GLU A 51 5.84 19.85 -2.76
C GLU A 51 5.01 18.89 -3.62
N GLU A 52 5.64 18.08 -4.48
CA GLU A 52 4.94 17.10 -5.31
C GLU A 52 4.16 16.08 -4.47
N PHE A 53 4.71 15.65 -3.33
CA PHE A 53 4.01 14.76 -2.41
C PHE A 53 2.80 15.43 -1.77
N LEU A 54 2.92 16.70 -1.36
CA LEU A 54 1.83 17.46 -0.77
C LEU A 54 0.71 17.74 -1.78
N ASP A 55 1.04 18.01 -3.04
CA ASP A 55 0.07 18.18 -4.12
C ASP A 55 -0.73 16.89 -4.36
N LEU A 56 -0.05 15.74 -4.38
CA LEU A 56 -0.73 14.44 -4.47
C LEU A 56 -1.63 14.18 -3.26
N LEU A 57 -1.12 14.45 -2.05
CA LEU A 57 -1.92 14.29 -0.84
C LEU A 57 -3.16 15.19 -0.86
N ALA A 58 -3.02 16.44 -1.26
CA ALA A 58 -4.15 17.35 -1.43
C ALA A 58 -5.16 16.82 -2.44
N ALA A 59 -4.70 16.32 -3.60
CA ALA A 59 -5.56 15.71 -4.61
C ALA A 59 -6.34 14.50 -4.06
N THR A 60 -5.71 13.64 -3.27
CA THR A 60 -6.40 12.49 -2.65
C THR A 60 -7.44 12.90 -1.60
N ASN A 61 -7.27 14.05 -0.93
CA ASN A 61 -8.26 14.56 0.02
C ASN A 61 -9.48 15.21 -0.64
N LEU A 62 -9.42 15.53 -1.93
CA LEU A 62 -10.54 16.13 -2.67
C LEU A 62 -11.58 15.09 -3.11
N ILE A 63 -11.21 13.81 -3.17
CA ILE A 63 -12.06 12.73 -3.67
C ILE A 63 -12.43 11.82 -2.49
N PRO A 64 -13.69 11.38 -2.35
CA PRO A 64 -14.05 10.42 -1.32
C PRO A 64 -13.32 9.09 -1.57
N GLY A 65 -12.52 8.65 -0.61
CA GLY A 65 -11.81 7.38 -0.70
C GLY A 65 -10.80 7.15 0.43
N PRO A 66 -10.14 5.98 0.44
CA PRO A 66 -9.05 5.72 1.36
C PRO A 66 -7.78 6.48 0.94
N ASN A 67 -7.56 7.66 1.53
CA ASN A 67 -6.48 8.58 1.15
C ASN A 67 -5.09 7.92 1.08
N SER A 68 -4.73 7.04 2.01
CA SER A 68 -3.43 6.36 2.00
C SER A 68 -3.26 5.43 0.79
N THR A 69 -4.31 4.72 0.40
CA THR A 69 -4.31 3.83 -0.77
C THR A 69 -4.25 4.62 -2.07
N GLU A 70 -5.07 5.68 -2.19
CA GLU A 70 -5.04 6.55 -3.37
C GLU A 70 -3.67 7.23 -3.55
N LEU A 71 -3.05 7.65 -2.44
CA LEU A 71 -1.71 8.21 -2.47
C LEU A 71 -0.67 7.19 -2.95
N ALA A 72 -0.73 5.95 -2.46
CA ALA A 72 0.14 4.86 -2.94
C ALA A 72 0.00 4.62 -4.45
N ILE A 73 -1.24 4.55 -4.93
CA ILE A 73 -1.61 4.39 -6.34
C ILE A 73 -1.02 5.51 -7.20
N HIS A 74 -1.19 6.77 -6.78
CA HIS A 74 -0.65 7.92 -7.50
C HIS A 74 0.89 8.00 -7.47
N VAL A 75 1.52 7.66 -6.34
CA VAL A 75 2.99 7.56 -6.27
C VAL A 75 3.51 6.49 -7.24
N GLY A 76 2.87 5.32 -7.29
CA GLY A 76 3.18 4.27 -8.26
C GLY A 76 3.03 4.73 -9.70
N GLN A 77 1.94 5.45 -9.99
CA GLN A 77 1.67 6.04 -11.30
C GLN A 77 2.76 7.05 -11.70
N ARG A 78 3.16 7.96 -10.80
CA ARG A 78 4.24 8.92 -11.04
C ARG A 78 5.58 8.24 -11.34
N ARG A 79 5.89 7.14 -10.65
CA ARG A 79 7.19 6.45 -10.78
C ARG A 79 7.31 5.59 -12.05
N ALA A 80 6.25 4.86 -12.44
CA ALA A 80 6.32 3.90 -13.56
C ALA A 80 5.14 3.93 -14.56
N GLY A 81 4.23 4.92 -14.45
CA GLY A 81 3.03 5.05 -15.28
C GLY A 81 1.93 4.07 -14.86
N GLY A 82 0.98 3.79 -15.78
CA GLY A 82 -0.16 2.89 -15.52
C GLY A 82 0.19 1.53 -14.88
N PRO A 83 1.27 0.82 -15.28
CA PRO A 83 1.67 -0.40 -14.59
C PRO A 83 2.11 -0.18 -13.14
N GLY A 84 2.73 0.97 -12.85
CA GLY A 84 3.13 1.33 -11.49
C GLY A 84 1.94 1.61 -10.59
N LEU A 85 0.87 2.17 -11.14
CA LEU A 85 -0.40 2.36 -10.45
C LEU A 85 -0.96 1.03 -9.94
N LEU A 86 -1.09 0.05 -10.85
CA LEU A 86 -1.65 -1.26 -10.53
C LEU A 86 -0.77 -2.01 -9.51
N VAL A 87 0.55 -1.98 -9.69
CA VAL A 87 1.49 -2.66 -8.79
C VAL A 87 1.48 -2.03 -7.40
N ALA A 88 1.51 -0.70 -7.29
CA ALA A 88 1.46 -0.02 -6.00
C ALA A 88 0.17 -0.34 -5.24
N GLY A 89 -0.99 -0.19 -5.89
CA GLY A 89 -2.28 -0.49 -5.28
C GLY A 89 -2.40 -1.95 -4.85
N ALA A 90 -2.07 -2.90 -5.72
CA ALA A 90 -2.13 -4.32 -5.40
C ALA A 90 -1.21 -4.68 -4.23
N CYS A 91 0.06 -4.26 -4.25
CA CYS A 91 1.00 -4.56 -3.19
C CYS A 91 0.64 -3.91 -1.85
N PHE A 92 -0.01 -2.75 -1.88
CA PHE A 92 -0.47 -2.07 -0.67
C PHE A 92 -1.73 -2.72 -0.06
N ILE A 93 -2.69 -3.15 -0.89
CA ILE A 93 -3.99 -3.67 -0.43
C ILE A 93 -3.96 -5.17 -0.12
N LEU A 94 -3.29 -5.97 -0.97
CA LEU A 94 -3.35 -7.43 -0.90
C LEU A 94 -2.94 -8.01 0.47
N PRO A 95 -1.89 -7.53 1.17
CA PRO A 95 -1.51 -8.09 2.46
C PRO A 95 -2.64 -8.03 3.49
N ALA A 96 -3.28 -6.87 3.63
CA ALA A 96 -4.39 -6.68 4.56
C ALA A 96 -5.62 -7.49 4.14
N ALA A 97 -5.94 -7.51 2.84
CA ALA A 97 -7.05 -8.30 2.31
C ALA A 97 -6.86 -9.81 2.57
N LEU A 98 -5.66 -10.34 2.29
CA LEU A 98 -5.33 -11.75 2.53
C LEU A 98 -5.38 -12.09 4.02
N LEU A 99 -4.83 -11.24 4.89
CA LEU A 99 -4.89 -11.46 6.33
C LEU A 99 -6.34 -11.50 6.83
N THR A 100 -7.18 -10.59 6.33
CA THR A 100 -8.61 -10.52 6.68
C THR A 100 -9.36 -11.76 6.18
N LEU A 101 -9.10 -12.19 4.94
CA LEU A 101 -9.69 -13.41 4.37
C LEU A 101 -9.26 -14.66 5.11
N LEU A 102 -8.00 -14.78 5.50
CA LEU A 102 -7.49 -15.90 6.30
C LEU A 102 -8.13 -15.93 7.68
N ALA A 103 -8.29 -14.78 8.34
CA ALA A 103 -8.99 -14.68 9.61
C ALA A 103 -10.48 -15.07 9.47
N ALA A 104 -11.15 -14.57 8.45
CA ALA A 104 -12.55 -14.91 8.17
C ALA A 104 -12.72 -16.41 7.86
N TRP A 105 -11.83 -16.99 7.06
CA TRP A 105 -11.81 -18.42 6.77
C TRP A 105 -11.59 -19.26 8.03
N ALA A 106 -10.62 -18.88 8.86
CA ALA A 106 -10.35 -19.55 10.12
C ALA A 106 -11.55 -19.46 11.08
N TYR A 107 -12.19 -18.29 11.16
CA TYR A 107 -13.41 -18.10 11.94
C TYR A 107 -14.55 -19.02 11.49
N VAL A 108 -14.80 -19.12 10.19
CA VAL A 108 -15.85 -20.03 9.67
C VAL A 108 -15.49 -21.50 9.89
N ARG A 109 -14.20 -21.87 9.79
CA ARG A 109 -13.75 -23.26 9.90
C ARG A 109 -13.66 -23.77 11.34
N PHE A 110 -13.26 -22.91 12.27
CA PHE A 110 -12.92 -23.25 13.67
C PHE A 110 -13.77 -22.52 14.71
N GLY A 111 -14.62 -21.57 14.33
CA GLY A 111 -15.45 -20.79 15.25
C GLY A 111 -16.58 -21.58 15.92
N SER A 112 -16.77 -22.85 15.56
CA SER A 112 -17.72 -23.78 16.20
C SER A 112 -17.16 -24.54 17.40
N LEU A 113 -15.96 -24.17 17.89
CA LEU A 113 -15.46 -24.69 19.16
C LEU A 113 -16.48 -24.37 20.27
N PRO A 114 -16.81 -25.33 21.16
CA PRO A 114 -17.82 -25.13 22.19
C PRO A 114 -17.50 -23.86 22.98
N PRO A 115 -18.51 -23.03 23.31
CA PRO A 115 -18.29 -21.87 24.15
C PRO A 115 -17.50 -22.31 25.38
N LEU A 116 -16.41 -21.63 25.71
CA LEU A 116 -15.68 -21.80 26.98
C LEU A 116 -16.53 -21.36 28.19
N ALA A 117 -17.85 -21.45 28.10
CA ALA A 117 -18.83 -21.13 29.13
C ALA A 117 -18.76 -22.08 30.34
N HIS A 118 -17.92 -23.11 30.29
CA HIS A 118 -17.72 -24.06 31.38
C HIS A 118 -16.37 -23.88 32.11
N VAL A 119 -15.56 -22.89 31.73
CA VAL A 119 -14.21 -22.65 32.29
C VAL A 119 -14.12 -21.31 33.06
N LEU A 120 -15.21 -20.55 33.15
CA LEU A 120 -15.41 -19.41 34.05
C LEU A 120 -16.52 -19.74 35.04
#